data_AF-A0A0J5SCB1-F1
#
_entry.id   AF-A0A0J5SCB1-F1
#
_cell.length_a   1.000
_cell.length_b   1.000
_cell.length_c   1.000
_cell.angle_alpha   90.00
_cell.angle_beta   90.00
_cell.angle_gamma   90.00
#
_symmetry.space_group_name_H-M   'P 1'
#
loop_
_entity.id
_entity.type
_entity.pdbx_description
1 polymer ?
#
loop_
_entity_poly.entity_id
_entity_poly.type
_entity_poly.pdbx_seq_one_letter_code
_entity_poly.pdbx_strand_id
1 'polypeptide(L)'
;MEELLTKEYVLRHGVEFETQLEYGGPYGQGIVYIDHDGKEHLFTGLAYDLHPNGKLESYFYVDEGVKEGRYVEFYPSGAVESIRTMHKSASHGRQLEFYENGGIREEFESFAGKRITYRLYDRNGQVTDEKAEWTESDRRFAEKWGKE
;
A
#
# COMPACT_ATOMS: atom_id res chain seq x y z
N MET A 1 -10.71 -13.64 -4.47
CA MET A 1 -10.17 -12.27 -4.47
C MET A 1 -10.87 -11.58 -3.32
N GLU A 2 -10.16 -11.17 -2.28
CA GLU A 2 -10.81 -10.46 -1.16
C GLU A 2 -11.41 -9.14 -1.66
N GLU A 3 -12.68 -8.91 -1.34
CA GLU A 3 -13.43 -7.74 -1.78
C GLU A 3 -12.73 -6.45 -1.30
N LEU A 4 -12.71 -5.42 -2.16
CA LEU A 4 -12.21 -4.10 -1.79
C LEU A 4 -13.18 -3.42 -0.83
N LEU A 5 -12.67 -2.61 0.09
CA LEU A 5 -13.54 -1.78 0.92
C LEU A 5 -14.26 -0.76 0.03
N THR A 6 -15.53 -0.52 0.33
CA THR A 6 -16.29 0.55 -0.33
C THR A 6 -15.86 1.92 0.21
N LYS A 7 -16.00 2.98 -0.60
CA LYS A 7 -15.77 4.36 -0.15
C LYS A 7 -16.56 4.68 1.12
N GLU A 8 -17.84 4.29 1.17
CA GLU A 8 -18.72 4.53 2.32
C GLU A 8 -18.17 3.90 3.60
N TYR A 9 -17.65 2.67 3.52
CA TYR A 9 -17.03 2.00 4.65
C TYR A 9 -15.75 2.73 5.07
N VAL A 10 -14.88 3.05 4.10
CA VAL A 10 -13.60 3.72 4.39
C VAL A 10 -13.83 5.07 5.07
N LEU A 11 -14.75 5.90 4.58
CA LEU A 11 -15.05 7.20 5.18
C LEU A 11 -15.71 7.08 6.56
N ARG A 12 -16.45 6.00 6.83
CA ARG A 12 -17.12 5.79 8.11
C ARG A 12 -16.18 5.26 9.19
N HIS A 13 -15.19 4.47 8.80
CA HIS A 13 -14.36 3.70 9.72
C HIS A 13 -12.88 4.11 9.71
N GLY A 14 -12.47 4.95 8.76
CA GLY A 14 -11.10 5.42 8.63
C GLY A 14 -10.91 6.87 9.05
N VAL A 15 -9.65 7.26 9.11
CA VAL A 15 -9.20 8.62 9.40
C VAL A 15 -8.48 9.18 8.17
N GLU A 16 -8.85 10.39 7.76
CA GLU A 16 -8.20 11.07 6.63
C GLU A 16 -6.78 11.48 7.01
N PHE A 17 -5.79 10.95 6.28
CA PHE A 17 -4.39 11.12 6.66
C PHE A 17 -3.98 12.58 6.55
N GLU A 18 -4.17 13.24 5.39
CA GLU A 18 -3.73 14.64 5.19
C GLU A 18 -4.31 15.66 6.18
N THR A 19 -5.41 15.34 6.88
CA THR A 19 -6.09 16.30 7.77
C THR A 19 -5.94 15.99 9.26
N GLN A 20 -5.73 14.72 9.62
CA GLN A 20 -5.78 14.26 11.01
C GLN A 20 -4.56 13.43 11.43
N LEU A 21 -3.73 13.00 10.48
CA LEU A 21 -2.54 12.20 10.74
C LEU A 21 -1.32 12.89 10.15
N GLU A 22 -0.14 12.52 10.65
CA GLU A 22 1.13 12.96 10.10
C GLU A 22 2.23 11.93 10.35
N TYR A 23 3.39 12.12 9.74
CA TYR A 23 4.58 11.35 10.06
C TYR A 23 5.23 11.90 11.34
N GLY A 24 5.50 11.02 12.30
CA GLY A 24 6.05 11.35 13.61
C GLY A 24 6.55 10.11 14.35
N GLY A 25 6.47 10.13 15.68
CA GLY A 25 6.87 9.01 16.51
C GLY A 25 8.38 8.70 16.46
N PRO A 26 8.79 7.47 16.83
CA PRO A 26 10.20 7.09 16.83
C PRO A 26 10.85 7.32 15.45
N TYR A 27 11.92 8.11 15.44
CA TYR A 27 12.69 8.45 14.25
C TYR A 27 11.91 9.20 13.15
N GLY A 28 10.68 9.69 13.43
CA GLY A 28 9.85 10.41 12.46
C GLY A 28 9.31 9.52 11.33
N GLN A 29 9.23 8.20 11.55
CA GLN A 29 8.80 7.22 10.54
C GLN A 29 7.44 6.58 10.84
N GLY A 30 6.90 6.81 12.03
CA GLY A 30 5.58 6.34 12.41
C GLY A 30 4.48 7.26 11.88
N ILE A 31 3.27 6.75 11.85
CA ILE A 31 2.06 7.53 11.61
C ILE A 31 1.45 7.85 12.96
N VAL A 32 1.20 9.13 13.21
CA VAL A 32 0.70 9.64 14.48
C VAL A 32 -0.53 10.53 14.28
N TYR A 33 -1.31 10.71 15.34
CA TYR A 33 -2.20 11.85 15.50
C TYR A 33 -1.71 12.72 16.66
N ILE A 34 -2.04 14.01 16.61
CA ILE A 34 -1.74 14.96 17.67
C ILE A 34 -2.99 15.17 18.52
N ASP A 35 -2.88 15.00 19.83
CA ASP A 35 -3.99 15.29 20.74
C ASP A 35 -4.16 16.80 21.00
N HIS A 36 -5.21 17.14 21.76
CA HIS A 36 -5.51 18.53 22.13
C HIS A 36 -4.41 19.22 22.95
N ASP A 37 -3.52 18.47 23.61
CA ASP A 37 -2.39 18.99 24.37
C ASP A 37 -1.13 19.15 23.51
N GLY A 38 -1.21 18.82 22.21
CA GLY A 38 -0.08 18.88 21.28
C GLY A 38 0.86 17.67 21.38
N LYS A 39 0.39 16.56 21.97
CA LYS A 39 1.19 15.35 22.14
C LYS A 39 0.94 14.35 21.00
N GLU A 40 2.02 13.78 20.48
CA GLU A 40 1.99 12.70 19.49
C GLU A 40 1.54 11.37 20.09
N HIS A 41 0.69 10.66 19.35
CA HIS A 41 0.27 9.28 19.64
C HIS A 41 0.34 8.44 18.37
N LEU A 42 0.93 7.24 18.47
CA LEU A 42 0.95 6.28 17.35
C LEU A 42 -0.48 5.90 16.95
N PHE A 43 -0.73 5.91 15.65
CA PHE A 43 -2.03 5.59 15.10
C PHE A 43 -2.16 4.09 14.85
N THR A 44 -3.31 3.51 15.24
CA THR A 44 -3.74 2.16 14.84
C THR A 44 -5.14 2.27 14.25
N GLY A 45 -5.33 1.78 13.04
CA GLY A 45 -6.63 1.81 12.38
C GLY A 45 -6.55 1.87 10.85
N LEU A 46 -7.69 2.17 10.24
CA LEU A 46 -7.80 2.43 8.81
C LEU A 46 -7.52 3.92 8.56
N ALA A 47 -6.61 4.23 7.65
CA ALA A 47 -6.37 5.57 7.15
C ALA A 47 -6.73 5.66 5.66
N TYR A 48 -7.02 6.86 5.17
CA TYR A 48 -7.34 7.11 3.78
C TYR A 48 -6.93 8.51 3.33
N ASP A 49 -6.83 8.68 2.02
CA ASP A 49 -6.67 9.99 1.38
C ASP A 49 -7.74 10.19 0.30
N LEU A 50 -8.01 11.45 -0.03
CA LEU A 50 -8.97 11.84 -1.05
C LEU A 50 -8.28 12.64 -2.15
N HIS A 51 -8.64 12.31 -3.39
CA HIS A 51 -8.32 13.14 -4.53
C HIS A 51 -8.94 14.53 -4.37
N PRO A 52 -8.39 15.57 -5.02
CA PRO A 52 -8.99 16.92 -5.02
C PRO A 52 -10.46 16.98 -5.48
N ASN A 53 -10.92 15.96 -6.21
CA ASN A 53 -12.32 15.82 -6.63
C ASN A 53 -13.23 15.15 -5.58
N GLY A 54 -12.72 14.87 -4.38
CA GLY A 54 -13.43 14.25 -3.26
C GLY A 54 -13.69 12.74 -3.41
N LYS A 55 -13.09 12.08 -4.40
CA LYS A 55 -13.11 10.61 -4.52
C LYS A 55 -11.98 10.00 -3.70
N LEU A 56 -12.17 8.75 -3.32
CA LEU A 56 -11.15 8.00 -2.59
C LEU A 56 -9.90 7.88 -3.44
N GLU A 57 -8.76 8.29 -2.90
CA GLU A 57 -7.44 8.18 -3.53
C GLU A 57 -6.73 6.93 -3.05
N SER A 58 -6.68 6.72 -1.74
CA SER A 58 -6.10 5.52 -1.18
C SER A 58 -6.78 5.14 0.12
N TYR A 59 -6.64 3.87 0.51
CA TYR A 59 -6.82 3.46 1.90
C TYR A 59 -5.75 2.47 2.30
N PHE A 60 -5.38 2.49 3.57
CA PHE A 60 -4.37 1.59 4.11
C PHE A 60 -4.55 1.38 5.61
N TYR A 61 -4.11 0.22 6.07
CA TYR A 61 -4.13 -0.12 7.49
C TYR A 61 -2.81 0.26 8.16
N VAL A 62 -2.93 0.74 9.39
CA VAL A 62 -1.82 1.11 10.26
C VAL A 62 -1.97 0.37 11.58
N ASP A 63 -0.86 -0.18 12.08
CA ASP A 63 -0.75 -0.80 13.40
C ASP A 63 0.43 -0.17 14.14
N GLU A 64 0.20 0.43 15.30
CA GLU A 64 1.22 1.12 16.11
C GLU A 64 2.11 2.08 15.30
N GLY A 65 1.49 2.83 14.38
CA GLY A 65 2.14 3.80 13.51
C GLY A 65 2.86 3.19 12.30
N VAL A 66 2.85 1.88 12.08
CA VAL A 66 3.43 1.24 10.89
C VAL A 66 2.34 0.76 9.94
N LYS A 67 2.55 0.88 8.62
CA LYS A 67 1.60 0.35 7.63
C LYS A 67 1.68 -1.18 7.63
N GLU A 68 0.56 -1.85 7.87
CA GLU A 68 0.50 -3.30 8.01
C GLU A 68 -0.78 -3.83 7.35
N GLY A 69 -0.67 -4.86 6.52
CA GLY A 69 -1.79 -5.40 5.76
C GLY A 69 -2.06 -4.63 4.47
N ARG A 70 -3.34 -4.48 4.11
CA ARG A 70 -3.71 -4.03 2.76
C ARG A 70 -3.50 -2.53 2.54
N TYR A 71 -3.03 -2.17 1.35
CA TYR A 71 -2.93 -0.81 0.85
C TYR A 71 -3.53 -0.78 -0.56
N VAL A 72 -4.47 0.12 -0.84
CA VAL A 72 -5.15 0.22 -2.14
C VAL A 72 -5.14 1.65 -2.63
N GLU A 73 -4.86 1.83 -3.92
CA GLU A 73 -4.86 3.12 -4.61
C GLU A 73 -5.92 3.12 -5.71
N PHE A 74 -6.46 4.30 -5.98
CA PHE A 74 -7.45 4.53 -7.00
C PHE A 74 -7.05 5.72 -7.86
N TYR A 75 -7.33 5.63 -9.15
CA TYR A 75 -7.28 6.77 -10.05
C TYR A 75 -8.34 7.82 -9.67
N PRO A 76 -8.19 9.10 -10.08
CA PRO A 76 -9.22 10.13 -9.91
C PRO A 76 -10.57 9.77 -10.55
N SER A 77 -10.61 8.82 -11.50
CA SER A 77 -11.86 8.27 -12.03
C SER A 77 -12.63 7.42 -11.00
N GLY A 78 -11.92 6.83 -10.03
CA GLY A 78 -12.40 5.82 -9.09
C GLY A 78 -12.07 4.39 -9.50
N ALA A 79 -11.39 4.20 -10.65
CA ALA A 79 -10.84 2.90 -11.04
C ALA A 79 -9.69 2.53 -10.10
N VAL A 80 -9.53 1.23 -9.81
CA VAL A 80 -8.42 0.73 -9.00
C VAL A 80 -7.12 0.97 -9.74
N GLU A 81 -6.14 1.57 -9.07
CA GLU A 81 -4.79 1.79 -9.59
C GLU A 81 -3.84 0.71 -9.10
N SER A 82 -3.85 0.40 -7.81
CA SER A 82 -3.00 -0.63 -7.23
C SER A 82 -3.65 -1.34 -6.06
N ILE A 83 -3.28 -2.61 -5.88
CA ILE A 83 -3.59 -3.40 -4.69
C ILE A 83 -2.27 -3.94 -4.18
N ARG A 84 -1.91 -3.50 -2.98
CA ARG A 84 -0.65 -3.82 -2.33
C ARG A 84 -0.88 -4.45 -0.95
N THR A 85 0.13 -5.18 -0.50
CA THR A 85 0.23 -5.68 0.87
C THR A 85 1.50 -5.12 1.48
N MET A 86 1.37 -4.59 2.68
CA MET A 86 2.39 -3.95 3.48
C MET A 86 2.68 -4.82 4.70
N HIS A 87 3.95 -4.88 5.08
CA HIS A 87 4.40 -5.46 6.33
C HIS A 87 5.49 -4.55 6.90
N LYS A 88 5.30 -4.03 8.12
CA LYS A 88 6.22 -3.08 8.76
C LYS A 88 6.59 -1.90 7.85
N SER A 89 5.58 -1.28 7.26
CA SER A 89 5.73 -0.16 6.30
C SER A 89 6.48 -0.48 5.01
N ALA A 90 6.79 -1.74 4.72
CA ALA A 90 7.42 -2.18 3.49
C ALA A 90 6.48 -3.06 2.65
N SER A 91 6.49 -2.94 1.32
CA SER A 91 5.68 -3.83 0.47
C SER A 91 6.14 -5.29 0.61
N HIS A 92 5.18 -6.19 0.76
CA HIS A 92 5.42 -7.61 1.03
C HIS A 92 4.38 -8.50 0.34
N GLY A 93 4.81 -9.60 -0.26
CA GLY A 93 3.94 -10.54 -0.97
C GLY A 93 3.51 -10.03 -2.35
N ARG A 94 2.41 -10.59 -2.87
CA ARG A 94 1.90 -10.27 -4.21
C ARG A 94 1.25 -8.89 -4.26
N GLN A 95 1.54 -8.17 -5.33
CA GLN A 95 1.08 -6.82 -5.63
C GLN A 95 0.49 -6.81 -7.05
N LEU A 96 -0.48 -5.94 -7.28
CA LEU A 96 -1.11 -5.74 -8.58
C LEU A 96 -1.21 -4.24 -8.87
N GLU A 97 -0.90 -3.85 -10.10
CA GLU A 97 -1.14 -2.52 -10.64
C GLU A 97 -1.95 -2.62 -11.93
N PHE A 98 -2.84 -1.67 -12.14
CA PHE A 98 -3.81 -1.68 -13.22
C PHE A 98 -3.67 -0.43 -14.08
N TYR A 99 -4.01 -0.56 -15.35
CA TYR A 99 -4.38 0.59 -16.16
C TYR A 99 -5.77 1.07 -15.75
N GLU A 100 -6.06 2.35 -16.00
CA GLU A 100 -7.36 2.95 -15.67
C GLU A 100 -8.57 2.26 -16.36
N ASN A 101 -8.34 1.52 -17.46
CA ASN A 101 -9.37 0.70 -18.10
C ASN A 101 -9.63 -0.65 -17.40
N GLY A 102 -8.96 -0.92 -16.28
CA GLY A 102 -9.06 -2.17 -15.50
C GLY A 102 -8.15 -3.31 -15.98
N GLY A 103 -7.42 -3.13 -17.08
CA GLY A 103 -6.43 -4.12 -17.53
C GLY A 103 -5.25 -4.16 -16.55
N ILE A 104 -4.70 -5.35 -16.29
CA ILE A 104 -3.48 -5.48 -15.47
C ILE A 104 -2.33 -4.80 -16.21
N ARG A 105 -1.62 -3.91 -15.50
CA ARG A 105 -0.40 -3.25 -15.98
C ARG A 105 0.83 -4.00 -15.50
N GLU A 106 0.83 -4.42 -14.24
CA GLU A 106 1.93 -5.13 -13.62
C GLU A 106 1.41 -6.07 -12.52
N GLU A 107 1.96 -7.27 -12.45
CA GLU A 107 1.90 -8.11 -11.26
C GLU A 107 3.32 -8.35 -10.75
N PHE A 108 3.54 -8.22 -9.44
CA PHE A 108 4.87 -8.40 -8.88
C PHE A 108 4.82 -8.94 -7.46
N GLU A 109 5.90 -9.60 -7.05
CA GLU A 109 6.12 -10.03 -5.67
C GLU A 109 7.17 -9.11 -5.05
N SER A 110 6.90 -8.63 -3.84
CA SER A 110 7.85 -7.85 -3.05
C SER A 110 8.20 -8.59 -1.77
N PHE A 111 9.42 -8.39 -1.29
CA PHE A 111 9.87 -8.87 0.00
C PHE A 111 10.66 -7.76 0.69
N ALA A 112 10.21 -7.34 1.89
CA ALA A 112 10.80 -6.24 2.64
C ALA A 112 11.05 -4.99 1.77
N GLY A 113 10.05 -4.60 0.96
CA GLY A 113 10.09 -3.44 0.08
C GLY A 113 10.87 -3.64 -1.23
N LYS A 114 11.56 -4.76 -1.41
CA LYS A 114 12.28 -5.08 -2.65
C LYS A 114 11.40 -5.89 -3.60
N ARG A 115 11.20 -5.41 -4.83
CA ARG A 115 10.56 -6.18 -5.90
C ARG A 115 11.43 -7.38 -6.29
N ILE A 116 10.90 -8.60 -6.15
CA ILE A 116 11.59 -9.86 -6.38
C ILE A 116 11.26 -10.43 -7.76
N THR A 117 9.99 -10.62 -8.05
CA THR A 117 9.49 -11.08 -9.36
C THR A 117 8.55 -10.03 -9.92
N TYR A 118 8.41 -9.98 -11.23
CA TYR A 118 7.42 -9.11 -11.88
C TYR A 118 7.04 -9.65 -13.25
N ARG A 119 5.88 -9.23 -13.72
CA ARG A 119 5.46 -9.35 -15.11
C ARG A 119 4.71 -8.09 -15.51
N LEU A 120 5.19 -7.46 -16.58
CA LEU A 120 4.64 -6.24 -17.15
C LEU A 120 3.74 -6.59 -18.34
N TYR A 121 2.66 -5.85 -18.47
CA TYR A 121 1.66 -6.05 -19.52
C TYR A 121 1.42 -4.73 -20.28
N ASP A 122 1.22 -4.81 -21.59
CA ASP A 122 0.69 -3.70 -22.38
C ASP A 122 -0.83 -3.52 -22.17
N ARG A 123 -1.42 -2.50 -22.80
CA ARG A 123 -2.87 -2.22 -22.71
C ARG A 123 -3.75 -3.30 -23.35
N ASN A 124 -3.17 -4.21 -24.14
CA ASN A 124 -3.86 -5.34 -24.76
C ASN A 124 -3.71 -6.63 -23.92
N GLY A 125 -3.01 -6.56 -22.79
CA GLY A 125 -2.73 -7.71 -21.93
C GLY A 125 -1.57 -8.60 -22.42
N GLN A 126 -0.76 -8.14 -23.37
CA GLN A 126 0.43 -8.86 -23.81
C GLN A 126 1.60 -8.59 -22.87
N VAL A 127 2.32 -9.65 -22.50
CA VAL A 127 3.52 -9.53 -21.66
C VAL A 127 4.60 -8.79 -22.43
N THR A 128 5.13 -7.73 -21.83
CA THR A 128 6.20 -6.91 -22.40
C THR A 128 7.55 -7.16 -21.76
N ASP A 129 7.58 -7.55 -20.49
CA ASP A 129 8.78 -7.88 -19.74
C ASP A 129 8.42 -8.76 -18.53
N GLU A 130 9.34 -9.62 -18.09
CA GLU A 130 9.14 -10.39 -16.87
C GLU A 130 10.46 -10.83 -16.20
N LYS A 131 10.38 -10.95 -14.87
CA LYS A 131 11.31 -11.71 -14.05
C LYS A 131 10.50 -12.70 -13.23
N ALA A 132 10.45 -13.94 -13.70
CA ALA A 132 9.59 -14.97 -13.10
C ALA A 132 10.15 -15.60 -11.82
N GLU A 133 11.46 -15.53 -11.61
CA GLU A 133 12.14 -16.30 -10.55
C GLU A 133 13.00 -15.45 -9.63
N TRP A 134 13.13 -15.93 -8.40
CA TRP A 134 14.06 -15.42 -7.41
C TRP A 134 15.49 -15.72 -7.83
N THR A 135 16.35 -14.70 -7.80
CA THR A 135 17.80 -14.89 -7.97
C THR A 135 18.43 -15.36 -6.66
N GLU A 136 19.67 -15.87 -6.72
CA GLU A 136 20.41 -16.15 -5.48
C GLU A 136 20.60 -14.91 -4.61
N SER A 137 20.72 -13.73 -5.22
CA SER A 137 20.82 -12.46 -4.49
C SER A 137 19.52 -12.14 -3.75
N ASP A 138 18.37 -12.47 -4.33
CA ASP A 138 17.06 -12.33 -3.68
C ASP A 138 16.90 -13.31 -2.51
N ARG A 139 17.35 -14.56 -2.67
CA ARG A 139 17.34 -15.56 -1.60
C ARG A 139 18.24 -15.14 -0.44
N ARG A 140 19.48 -14.72 -0.72
CA ARG A 140 20.41 -14.21 0.32
C ARG A 140 19.85 -12.97 1.03
N PHE A 141 19.15 -12.11 0.30
CA PHE A 141 18.46 -10.97 0.89
C PHE A 141 17.34 -11.42 1.83
N ALA A 142 16.47 -12.33 1.40
CA ALA A 142 15.39 -12.83 2.26
C ALA A 142 15.90 -13.63 3.46
N GLU A 143 17.00 -14.37 3.35
CA GLU A 143 17.63 -15.03 4.51
C GLU A 143 18.12 -14.02 5.56
N LYS A 144 18.59 -12.86 5.11
CA LYS A 144 19.06 -11.77 5.97
C LYS A 144 17.92 -11.00 6.63
N TRP A 145 16.80 -10.82 5.92
CA TRP A 145 15.70 -9.91 6.31
C TRP A 145 14.36 -10.60 6.58
N GLY A 146 14.29 -11.92 6.43
CA GLY A 146 13.10 -12.74 6.68
C GLY A 146 13.11 -13.48 8.01
N LYS A 147 14.08 -13.18 8.88
CA LYS A 147 14.05 -13.58 10.28
C LYS A 147 13.49 -12.42 11.10
N GLU A 148 12.18 -12.26 11.07
CA GLU A 148 11.44 -11.51 12.08
C GLU A 148 10.16 -12.27 12.43
#